data_AF-A0A926KLF8-F1
#
_entry.id   AF-A0A926KLF8-F1
#
_cell.length_a   1.000
_cell.length_b   1.000
_cell.length_c   1.000
_cell.angle_alpha   90.00
_cell.angle_beta   90.00
_cell.angle_gamma   90.00
#
_symmetry.space_group_name_H-M   'P 1'
#
loop_
_entity.id
_entity.type
_entity.pdbx_description
1 polymer ?
#
loop_
_entity_poly.entity_id
_entity_poly.type
_entity_poly.pdbx_seq_one_letter_code
_entity_poly.pdbx_strand_id
1 'polypeptide(L)'
;MKVTAHNNPASLISEAKEIGALAANGEIVTTKPGQSVDDNIHHVGDDTGELITDAYRLGGAELAADVLDAYFAEFNRVRSTKGWTELSPTSAVKHLRWAIKSDGITPDEQKAVQDTFTARHP
;
A
#
# COMPACT_ATOMS: atom_id res chain seq x y z
N MET A 1 12.42 7.20 -12.56
CA MET A 1 11.33 6.45 -13.21
C MET A 1 10.50 7.43 -14.01
N LYS A 2 10.02 7.08 -15.20
CA LYS A 2 9.15 7.96 -16.01
C LYS A 2 7.76 7.91 -15.36
N VAL A 3 7.22 9.06 -14.96
CA VAL A 3 5.86 9.15 -14.41
C VAL A 3 4.89 8.91 -15.54
N THR A 4 4.30 7.72 -15.60
CA THR A 4 3.23 7.39 -16.54
C THR A 4 1.94 7.71 -15.82
N ALA A 5 1.22 8.77 -16.23
CA ALA A 5 -0.08 9.06 -15.63
C ALA A 5 -1.00 7.85 -15.80
N HIS A 6 -1.46 7.26 -14.70
CA HIS A 6 -2.33 6.10 -14.77
C HIS A 6 -3.74 6.54 -15.13
N ASN A 7 -4.18 6.16 -16.32
CA ASN A 7 -5.46 6.57 -16.89
C ASN A 7 -6.48 5.42 -16.95
N ASN A 8 -6.17 4.25 -16.38
CA ASN A 8 -7.11 3.16 -16.24
C ASN A 8 -6.99 2.45 -14.88
N PRO A 9 -8.13 2.03 -14.27
CA PRO A 9 -8.13 1.32 -12.99
C PRO A 9 -7.32 0.02 -12.99
N ALA A 10 -7.33 -0.74 -14.08
CA ALA A 10 -6.69 -2.06 -14.12
C ALA A 10 -5.16 -1.98 -14.00
N SER A 11 -4.52 -0.97 -14.58
CA SER A 11 -3.08 -0.75 -14.47
C SER A 11 -2.70 -0.36 -13.05
N LEU A 12 -3.49 0.49 -12.40
CA LEU A 12 -3.26 0.88 -11.00
C LEU A 12 -3.27 -0.35 -10.09
N ILE A 13 -4.25 -1.23 -10.25
CA ILE A 13 -4.38 -2.46 -9.48
C ILE A 13 -3.27 -3.46 -9.77
N SER A 14 -2.87 -3.59 -11.04
CA SER A 14 -1.76 -4.49 -11.41
C SER A 14 -0.45 -4.03 -10.80
N GLU A 15 -0.15 -2.73 -10.89
CA GLU A 15 1.09 -2.15 -10.37
C GLU A 15 1.12 -2.17 -8.84
N ALA A 16 -0.02 -1.94 -8.19
CA ALA A 16 -0.15 -2.10 -6.75
C ALA A 16 0.24 -3.51 -6.28
N LYS A 17 -0.18 -4.56 -7.01
CA LYS A 17 0.22 -5.95 -6.71
C LYS A 17 1.72 -6.13 -6.89
N GLU A 18 2.28 -5.66 -7.99
CA GLU A 18 3.73 -5.78 -8.26
C GLU A 18 4.55 -5.13 -7.14
N ILE A 19 4.18 -3.92 -6.72
CA ILE A 19 4.85 -3.20 -5.62
C ILE A 19 4.65 -3.95 -4.29
N GLY A 20 3.46 -4.48 -4.01
CA GLY A 20 3.21 -5.31 -2.82
C GLY A 20 4.12 -6.54 -2.75
N ALA A 21 4.28 -7.24 -3.86
CA ALA A 21 5.20 -8.37 -3.95
C ALA A 21 6.67 -7.96 -3.76
N LEU A 22 7.09 -6.85 -4.37
CA LEU A 22 8.45 -6.33 -4.29
C LEU A 22 8.78 -5.87 -2.86
N ALA A 23 7.87 -5.16 -2.20
CA ALA A 23 8.03 -4.69 -0.83
C ALA A 23 8.26 -5.86 0.13
N ALA A 24 7.40 -6.88 0.11
CA ALA A 24 7.57 -8.10 0.92
C ALA A 24 8.85 -8.89 0.57
N ASN A 25 9.39 -8.73 -0.65
CA ASN A 25 10.69 -9.28 -1.03
C ASN A 25 11.87 -8.48 -0.49
N GLY A 26 11.75 -7.15 -0.41
CA GLY A 26 12.76 -6.25 0.13
C GLY A 26 12.93 -6.32 1.65
N GLU A 27 11.90 -6.72 2.41
CA GLU A 27 11.93 -6.77 3.89
C GLU A 27 13.06 -7.65 4.48
N ILE A 28 13.56 -8.64 3.72
CA ILE A 28 14.69 -9.50 4.15
C ILE A 28 16.00 -8.70 4.24
N VAL A 29 16.19 -7.74 3.35
CA VAL A 29 17.49 -7.10 3.11
C VAL A 29 17.83 -6.06 4.19
N THR A 30 16.83 -5.54 4.88
CA THR A 30 16.97 -4.42 5.83
C THR A 30 16.85 -4.82 7.29
N THR A 31 16.39 -6.05 7.60
CA THR A 31 16.17 -6.49 8.98
C THR A 31 17.49 -6.81 9.68
N LYS A 32 17.85 -6.00 10.69
CA LYS A 32 19.05 -6.24 11.52
C LYS A 32 18.80 -7.35 12.55
N PRO A 33 19.85 -8.04 13.03
CA PRO A 33 19.72 -8.99 14.13
C PRO A 33 19.04 -8.35 15.35
N GLY A 34 17.93 -8.93 15.80
CA GLY A 34 17.16 -8.47 16.96
C GLY A 34 15.97 -7.55 16.66
N GLN A 35 15.71 -7.19 15.40
CA GLN A 35 14.48 -6.48 14.99
C GLN A 35 13.43 -7.45 14.46
N SER A 36 12.14 -7.14 14.66
CA SER A 36 11.08 -7.84 13.95
C SER A 36 11.10 -7.43 12.48
N VAL A 37 10.73 -8.35 11.59
CA VAL A 37 10.45 -8.03 10.18
C VAL A 37 9.36 -6.93 10.11
N ASP A 38 8.44 -6.93 11.08
CA ASP A 38 7.36 -5.93 11.19
C ASP A 38 7.86 -4.52 11.56
N ASP A 39 9.05 -4.41 12.17
CA ASP A 39 9.65 -3.10 12.50
C ASP A 39 10.25 -2.43 11.26
N ASN A 40 10.42 -3.19 10.17
CA ASN A 40 11.05 -2.75 8.93
C ASN A 40 10.07 -2.72 7.75
N ILE A 41 8.75 -2.59 8.02
CA ILE A 41 7.76 -2.22 7.01
C ILE A 41 8.06 -0.78 6.58
N HIS A 42 9.12 -0.67 5.80
CA HIS A 42 9.65 0.54 5.26
C HIS A 42 8.95 0.68 3.91
N HIS A 43 8.22 1.77 3.74
CA HIS A 43 7.80 2.24 2.42
C HIS A 43 6.65 1.47 1.75
N VAL A 44 5.54 1.22 2.46
CA VAL A 44 4.25 1.17 1.74
C VAL A 44 4.12 2.45 0.87
N GLY A 45 4.68 3.58 1.32
CA GLY A 45 4.51 4.87 0.68
C GLY A 45 5.35 5.36 -0.46
N ASP A 46 6.64 5.02 -0.47
CA ASP A 46 7.51 5.68 -1.43
C ASP A 46 7.13 5.30 -2.86
N ASP A 47 6.53 4.12 -3.04
CA ASP A 47 6.13 3.59 -4.34
C ASP A 47 4.59 3.54 -4.56
N THR A 48 3.74 3.41 -3.53
CA THR A 48 2.27 3.41 -3.73
C THR A 48 1.59 4.74 -3.51
N GLY A 49 2.26 5.76 -2.96
CA GLY A 49 1.65 7.07 -2.71
C GLY A 49 1.15 7.76 -3.98
N GLU A 50 1.88 7.60 -5.08
CA GLU A 50 1.49 8.09 -6.40
C GLU A 50 0.31 7.28 -6.96
N LEU A 51 0.31 5.95 -6.82
CA LEU A 51 -0.81 5.09 -7.25
C LEU A 51 -2.11 5.40 -6.50
N ILE A 52 -2.04 5.58 -5.18
CA ILE A 52 -3.20 5.96 -4.35
C ILE A 52 -3.72 7.34 -4.76
N THR A 53 -2.81 8.28 -5.05
CA THR A 53 -3.16 9.61 -5.53
C THR A 53 -3.86 9.54 -6.88
N ASP A 54 -3.28 8.85 -7.87
CA ASP A 54 -3.85 8.70 -9.21
C ASP A 54 -5.20 7.97 -9.17
N ALA A 55 -5.31 6.90 -8.36
CA ALA A 55 -6.55 6.18 -8.12
C ALA A 55 -7.63 7.08 -7.52
N TYR A 56 -7.29 7.90 -6.54
CA TYR A 56 -8.22 8.85 -5.94
C TYR A 56 -8.70 9.90 -6.95
N ARG A 57 -7.77 10.45 -7.75
CA ARG A 57 -8.12 11.43 -8.79
C ARG A 57 -8.98 10.82 -9.90
N LEU A 58 -8.83 9.53 -10.18
CA LEU A 58 -9.55 8.82 -11.24
C LEU A 58 -10.93 8.29 -10.79
N GLY A 59 -11.04 7.76 -9.58
CA GLY A 59 -12.22 7.02 -9.12
C GLY A 59 -12.62 7.27 -7.66
N GLY A 60 -12.01 8.26 -7.01
CA GLY A 60 -12.28 8.60 -5.62
C GLY A 60 -11.76 7.57 -4.61
N ALA A 61 -12.28 7.65 -3.38
CA ALA A 61 -11.84 6.83 -2.26
C ALA A 61 -11.99 5.32 -2.51
N GLU A 62 -13.01 4.89 -3.26
CA GLU A 62 -13.25 3.48 -3.58
C GLU A 62 -12.11 2.89 -4.41
N LEU A 63 -11.70 3.56 -5.49
CA LEU A 63 -10.61 3.06 -6.35
C LEU A 63 -9.26 3.12 -5.62
N ALA A 64 -9.04 4.15 -4.81
CA ALA A 64 -7.85 4.23 -3.96
C ALA A 64 -7.81 3.11 -2.92
N ALA A 65 -8.95 2.74 -2.34
CA ALA A 65 -9.05 1.58 -1.47
C ALA A 65 -8.83 0.25 -2.21
N ASP A 66 -9.28 0.12 -3.47
CA ASP A 66 -8.99 -1.07 -4.30
C ASP A 66 -7.47 -1.22 -4.54
N VAL A 67 -6.75 -0.11 -4.76
CA VAL A 67 -5.28 -0.10 -4.88
C VAL A 67 -4.62 -0.58 -3.61
N LEU A 68 -5.12 -0.14 -2.44
CA LEU A 68 -4.62 -0.60 -1.14
C LEU A 68 -4.90 -2.08 -0.91
N ASP A 69 -6.11 -2.55 -1.23
CA ASP A 69 -6.48 -3.96 -1.16
C ASP A 69 -5.55 -4.82 -2.01
N ALA A 70 -5.29 -4.38 -3.25
CA ALA A 70 -4.45 -5.09 -4.19
C ALA A 70 -2.99 -5.18 -3.73
N TYR A 71 -2.43 -4.06 -3.25
CA TYR A 71 -1.10 -4.02 -2.66
C TYR A 71 -1.02 -4.97 -1.45
N PHE A 72 -1.96 -4.85 -0.52
CA PHE A 72 -1.90 -5.56 0.75
C PHE A 72 -2.12 -7.07 0.60
N ALA A 73 -3.03 -7.47 -0.28
CA ALA A 73 -3.27 -8.88 -0.59
C ALA A 73 -2.01 -9.54 -1.12
N GLU A 74 -1.31 -8.90 -2.05
CA GLU A 74 -0.11 -9.48 -2.67
C GLU A 74 1.09 -9.44 -1.70
N PHE A 75 1.22 -8.38 -0.93
CA PHE A 75 2.21 -8.28 0.15
C PHE A 75 2.05 -9.43 1.16
N ASN A 76 0.84 -9.64 1.70
CA ASN A 76 0.58 -10.73 2.64
C ASN A 76 0.73 -12.11 1.98
N ARG A 77 0.37 -12.27 0.71
CA ARG A 77 0.61 -13.51 -0.03
C ARG A 77 2.09 -13.87 -0.04
N VAL A 78 2.98 -12.92 -0.30
CA VAL A 78 4.44 -13.13 -0.29
C VAL A 78 4.98 -13.35 1.12
N ARG A 79 4.44 -12.70 2.16
CA ARG A 79 4.81 -12.96 3.55
C ARG A 79 4.45 -14.38 3.98
N SER A 80 3.24 -14.82 3.63
CA SER A 80 2.73 -16.15 3.92
C SER A 80 3.60 -17.25 3.30
N THR A 81 4.05 -17.08 2.04
CA THR A 81 4.97 -18.05 1.39
C THR A 81 6.35 -18.12 2.04
N LYS A 82 6.74 -17.11 2.82
CA LYS A 82 7.99 -17.07 3.60
C LYS A 82 7.81 -17.54 5.04
N GLY A 83 6.60 -17.91 5.45
CA GLY A 83 6.27 -18.30 6.82
C GLY A 83 6.25 -17.12 7.81
N TRP A 84 6.08 -15.90 7.32
CA TRP A 84 5.94 -14.71 8.17
C TRP A 84 4.48 -14.45 8.49
N THR A 85 4.26 -13.85 9.66
CA THR A 85 2.92 -13.41 10.07
C THR A 85 2.37 -12.42 9.06
N GLU A 86 1.16 -12.65 8.60
CA GLU A 86 0.43 -11.68 7.79
C GLU A 86 0.14 -10.43 8.60
N LEU A 87 0.22 -9.27 7.95
CA LEU A 87 -0.21 -8.05 8.60
C LEU A 87 -1.73 -8.00 8.65
N SER A 88 -2.26 -7.45 9.75
CA SER A 88 -3.67 -7.12 9.83
C SER A 88 -3.99 -5.87 8.98
N PRO A 89 -5.22 -5.73 8.47
CA PRO A 89 -5.66 -4.49 7.83
C PRO A 89 -5.47 -3.26 8.73
N THR A 90 -5.70 -3.39 10.03
CA THR A 90 -5.42 -2.33 11.03
C THR A 90 -3.94 -1.92 11.06
N SER A 91 -3.03 -2.90 10.96
CA SER A 91 -1.60 -2.62 10.80
C SER A 91 -1.35 -1.87 9.51
N ALA A 92 -1.96 -2.27 8.39
CA ALA A 92 -1.85 -1.60 7.09
C ALA A 92 -2.21 -0.11 7.18
N VAL A 93 -3.35 0.22 7.82
CA VAL A 93 -3.83 1.60 8.03
C VAL A 93 -2.85 2.43 8.85
N LYS A 94 -2.23 1.85 9.88
CA LYS A 94 -1.23 2.54 10.71
C LYS A 94 0.02 2.94 9.90
N HIS A 95 0.41 2.14 8.92
CA HIS A 95 1.57 2.39 8.05
C HIS A 95 1.21 3.26 6.83
N LEU A 96 -0.09 3.30 6.46
CA LEU A 96 -0.67 4.07 5.36
C LEU A 96 -0.51 5.58 5.45
N ARG A 97 -0.42 6.16 6.65
CA ARG A 97 -0.17 7.61 6.82
C ARG A 97 1.21 8.02 6.30
N TRP A 98 2.14 7.08 6.25
CA TRP A 98 3.45 7.26 5.63
C TRP A 98 3.41 6.93 4.15
N ALA A 99 2.25 6.47 3.66
CA ALA A 99 2.10 6.02 2.30
C ALA A 99 1.92 7.17 1.31
N ILE A 100 1.34 8.27 1.76
CA ILE A 100 0.83 9.33 0.91
C ILE A 100 1.69 10.57 1.13
N LYS A 101 2.40 10.99 0.08
CA LYS A 101 3.20 12.22 0.11
C LYS A 101 2.29 13.41 0.40
N SER A 102 2.80 14.41 1.12
CA SER A 102 2.04 15.60 1.51
C SER A 102 1.56 16.46 0.33
N ASP A 103 2.09 16.24 -0.86
CA ASP A 103 1.74 16.90 -2.12
C ASP A 103 0.79 16.06 -3.02
N GLY A 104 0.39 14.85 -2.61
CA GLY A 104 -0.49 13.96 -3.38
C GLY A 104 -1.99 14.28 -3.22
N ILE A 105 -2.59 13.75 -2.15
CA ILE A 105 -3.98 14.03 -1.76
C ILE A 105 -4.04 14.72 -0.39
N THR A 106 -5.06 15.57 -0.20
CA THR A 106 -5.23 16.37 1.02
C THR A 106 -5.51 15.49 2.24
N PRO A 107 -5.30 15.97 3.48
CA PRO A 107 -5.59 15.18 4.68
C PRO A 107 -7.03 14.62 4.74
N ASP A 108 -8.02 15.36 4.25
CA ASP A 108 -9.41 14.91 4.21
C ASP A 108 -9.61 13.78 3.19
N GLU A 109 -8.94 13.88 2.03
CA GLU A 109 -8.94 12.83 1.01
C GLU A 109 -8.23 11.57 1.52
N GLN A 110 -7.11 11.71 2.25
CA GLN A 110 -6.43 10.58 2.90
C GLN A 110 -7.34 9.90 3.92
N LYS A 111 -8.07 10.70 4.71
CA LYS A 111 -9.03 10.18 5.67
C LYS A 111 -10.16 9.42 4.97
N ALA A 112 -10.68 9.93 3.85
CA ALA A 112 -11.71 9.24 3.08
C ALA A 112 -11.23 7.85 2.60
N VAL A 113 -10.00 7.76 2.09
CA VAL A 113 -9.40 6.49 1.67
C VAL A 113 -9.24 5.52 2.86
N GLN A 114 -8.74 6.01 4.00
CA GLN A 114 -8.58 5.21 5.22
C GLN A 114 -9.92 4.68 5.75
N ASP A 115 -10.94 5.53 5.79
CA ASP A 115 -12.27 5.16 6.25
C ASP A 115 -12.90 4.12 5.30
N THR A 116 -12.80 4.32 3.98
CA THR A 116 -13.28 3.34 2.98
C THR A 116 -12.58 2.00 3.09
N PHE A 117 -11.24 1.99 3.19
CA PHE A 117 -10.48 0.75 3.37
C PHE A 117 -10.86 0.05 4.68
N THR A 118 -10.91 0.78 5.80
CA THR A 118 -11.26 0.20 7.10
C THR A 118 -12.67 -0.39 7.11
N ALA A 119 -13.64 0.26 6.46
CA ALA A 119 -15.01 -0.24 6.36
C ALA A 119 -15.12 -1.60 5.63
N ARG A 120 -14.16 -1.93 4.76
CA ARG A 120 -14.08 -3.21 4.04
C ARG A 120 -13.43 -4.33 4.86
N HIS A 121 -12.72 -4.00 5.93
CA HIS A 121 -11.93 -4.92 6.75
C HIS A 121 -12.26 -4.80 8.25
N PRO A 122 -13.42 -5.29 8.71
CA PRO A 122 -13.87 -5.22 10.11
C PRO A 122 -13.12 -6.16 11.07
#